data_AF-A0A4P5Z458-F1
#
_entry.id   AF-A0A4P5Z458-F1
#
_cell.length_a   1.000
_cell.length_b   1.000
_cell.length_c   1.000
_cell.angle_alpha   90.00
_cell.angle_beta   90.00
_cell.angle_gamma   90.00
#
_symmetry.space_group_name_H-M   'P 1'
#
loop_
_entity.id
_entity.type
_entity.pdbx_description
1 polymer ?
#
loop_
_entity_poly.entity_id
_entity_poly.type
_entity_poly.pdbx_seq_one_letter_code
_entity_poly.pdbx_strand_id
1 'polypeptide(L)'
;MNEWKDVSNLAEQLDFFEERYGVKIQGLFITSNDEFRIIITGELYAREGNKLTKDIQLIITVHDVDGRIVDRGQIDFQAAWFFAFRAFSISFNLPISLSKVAKVRVYPQSIC
;
A
#
# COMPACT_ATOMS: atom_id res chain seq x y z
N MET A 1 3.83 26.55 3.23
CA MET A 1 3.89 25.49 2.21
C MET A 1 4.27 24.23 2.96
N ASN A 2 3.40 23.22 3.01
CA ASN A 2 3.66 22.04 3.80
C ASN A 2 4.79 21.25 3.13
N GLU A 3 5.88 21.02 3.86
CA GLU A 3 7.02 20.28 3.36
C GLU A 3 6.67 18.78 3.34
N TRP A 4 6.84 18.14 2.18
CA TRP A 4 6.66 16.71 2.04
C TRP A 4 8.02 16.02 2.19
N LYS A 5 8.07 15.01 3.06
CA LYS A 5 9.26 14.21 3.36
C LYS A 5 9.07 12.81 2.81
N ASP A 6 10.09 12.27 2.14
CA ASP A 6 10.15 10.88 1.74
C ASP A 6 10.41 10.00 2.96
N VAL A 7 9.49 9.06 3.20
CA VAL A 7 9.57 8.06 4.26
C VAL A 7 9.34 6.66 3.73
N SER A 8 9.73 6.41 2.48
CA SER A 8 9.62 5.12 1.81
C SER A 8 10.41 4.01 2.52
N ASN A 9 11.37 4.37 3.38
CA ASN A 9 12.07 3.44 4.26
C ASN A 9 11.14 2.74 5.29
N LEU A 10 9.92 3.24 5.50
CA LEU A 10 8.90 2.61 6.34
C LEU A 10 8.11 1.52 5.61
N ALA A 11 8.27 1.38 4.29
CA ALA A 11 7.51 0.42 3.51
C ALA A 11 7.90 -1.02 3.84
N GLU A 12 6.91 -1.85 4.14
CA GLU A 12 7.06 -3.30 4.31
C GLU A 12 6.19 -4.01 3.26
N GLN A 13 6.84 -4.73 2.36
CA GLN A 13 6.20 -5.62 1.39
C GLN A 13 6.34 -7.06 1.89
N LEU A 14 5.34 -7.88 1.59
CA LEU A 14 5.29 -9.27 2.03
C LEU A 14 5.17 -10.18 0.80
N ASP A 15 6.32 -10.61 0.29
CA ASP A 15 6.44 -11.40 -0.94
C ASP A 15 5.46 -12.57 -0.97
N PHE A 16 5.32 -13.33 0.13
CA PHE A 16 4.43 -14.48 0.18
C PHE A 16 2.94 -14.16 -0.10
N PHE A 17 2.47 -12.95 0.22
CA PHE A 17 1.13 -12.52 -0.16
C PHE A 17 1.08 -12.26 -1.67
N GLU A 18 2.05 -11.53 -2.22
CA GLU A 18 2.15 -11.30 -3.66
C GLU A 18 2.18 -12.62 -4.45
N GLU A 19 2.95 -13.60 -3.97
CA GLU A 19 3.00 -14.94 -4.55
C GLU A 19 1.65 -15.65 -4.51
N ARG A 20 1.00 -15.66 -3.34
CA ARG A 20 -0.31 -16.31 -3.14
C ARG A 20 -1.40 -15.72 -4.02
N TYR A 21 -1.33 -14.42 -4.32
CA TYR A 21 -2.35 -13.70 -5.08
C TYR A 21 -1.97 -13.46 -6.55
N GLY A 22 -0.80 -13.94 -7.00
CA GLY A 22 -0.39 -13.86 -8.40
C GLY A 22 -0.18 -12.43 -8.88
N VAL A 23 0.29 -11.56 -7.99
CA VAL A 23 0.59 -10.16 -8.29
C VAL A 23 2.01 -9.80 -7.88
N LYS A 24 2.45 -8.61 -8.24
CA LYS A 24 3.67 -8.01 -7.72
C LYS A 24 3.43 -6.54 -7.41
N ILE A 25 3.89 -6.07 -6.25
CA ILE A 25 3.85 -4.64 -5.92
C ILE A 25 5.21 -4.04 -6.27
N GLN A 26 5.22 -2.89 -6.94
CA GLN A 26 6.45 -2.18 -7.31
C GLN A 26 6.26 -0.68 -7.18
N GLY A 27 7.37 0.06 -7.25
CA GLY A 27 7.35 1.53 -7.26
C GLY A 27 6.73 2.15 -6.01
N LEU A 28 6.77 1.46 -4.86
CA LEU A 28 6.24 2.01 -3.62
C LEU A 28 7.00 3.28 -3.25
N PHE A 29 6.24 4.35 -3.06
CA PHE A 29 6.72 5.63 -2.60
C PHE A 29 5.78 6.15 -1.52
N ILE A 30 6.36 6.57 -0.40
CA ILE A 30 5.64 7.04 0.76
C ILE A 30 6.12 8.43 1.11
N THR A 31 5.20 9.38 1.13
CA THR A 31 5.50 10.75 1.55
C THR A 31 4.61 11.17 2.70
N SER A 32 5.14 12.01 3.57
CA SER A 32 4.41 12.55 4.71
C SER A 32 4.63 14.05 4.84
N ASN A 33 3.68 14.76 5.44
CA ASN A 33 3.85 16.16 5.80
C ASN A 33 3.74 16.36 7.32
N ASP A 34 3.99 17.59 7.77
CA ASP A 34 3.94 17.95 9.19
C ASP A 34 2.51 18.00 9.78
N GLU A 35 1.47 17.80 8.97
CA GLU A 35 0.06 17.74 9.37
C GLU A 35 -0.42 16.30 9.63
N PHE A 36 0.50 15.38 9.88
CA PHE A 36 0.22 13.95 10.07
C PHE A 36 -0.43 13.29 8.85
N ARG A 37 -0.32 13.90 7.67
CA ARG A 37 -0.80 13.30 6.43
C ARG A 37 0.29 12.45 5.81
N ILE A 38 -0.09 11.28 5.33
CA ILE A 38 0.76 10.37 4.57
C ILE A 38 0.07 10.05 3.24
N ILE A 39 0.85 10.01 2.16
CA ILE A 39 0.43 9.55 0.84
C ILE A 39 1.30 8.36 0.47
N ILE A 40 0.64 7.28 0.03
CA ILE A 40 1.30 6.05 -0.42
C ILE A 40 0.89 5.82 -1.85
N THR A 41 1.88 5.75 -2.74
CA THR A 41 1.71 5.46 -4.16
C THR A 41 2.50 4.22 -4.53
N GLY A 42 2.08 3.56 -5.60
CA GLY A 42 2.81 2.46 -6.18
C GLY A 42 2.07 1.84 -7.35
N GLU A 43 2.53 0.68 -7.78
CA GLU A 43 2.00 -0.05 -8.91
C GLU A 43 1.72 -1.50 -8.51
N LEU A 44 0.54 -1.99 -8.87
CA LEU A 44 0.20 -3.40 -8.81
C LEU A 44 0.38 -4.00 -10.20
N TYR A 45 1.19 -5.04 -10.34
CA TYR A 45 1.42 -5.81 -11.56
C TYR A 45 0.76 -7.18 -11.46
N ALA A 46 0.23 -7.69 -12.57
CA ALA A 46 -0.01 -9.13 -12.69
C ALA A 46 1.34 -9.86 -12.68
N ARG A 47 1.48 -10.94 -11.89
CA ARG A 47 2.75 -11.69 -11.81
C ARG A 47 3.01 -12.48 -13.08
N GLU A 48 1.95 -13.01 -13.69
CA GLU A 48 2.01 -13.80 -14.92
C GLU A 48 1.06 -13.21 -15.98
N GLY A 49 1.56 -13.06 -17.20
CA GLY A 49 0.77 -12.49 -18.30
C GLY A 49 0.37 -11.04 -18.07
N ASN A 50 -0.86 -10.69 -18.43
CA ASN A 50 -1.36 -9.33 -18.41
C ASN A 50 -2.72 -9.17 -17.71
N LYS A 51 -3.19 -10.16 -16.95
CA LYS A 51 -4.50 -10.12 -16.29
C LYS A 51 -4.41 -10.65 -14.88
N LEU A 52 -5.29 -10.15 -14.01
CA LEU A 52 -5.56 -10.81 -12.73
C LEU A 52 -6.45 -12.03 -12.98
N THR A 53 -6.25 -13.09 -12.21
CA THR A 53 -7.09 -14.30 -12.27
C THR A 53 -8.38 -14.15 -11.48
N LYS A 54 -8.44 -13.17 -10.57
CA LYS A 54 -9.58 -12.84 -9.71
C LYS A 54 -9.47 -11.39 -9.24
N ASP A 55 -10.55 -10.86 -8.70
CA ASP A 55 -10.53 -9.55 -8.07
C ASP A 55 -9.65 -9.58 -6.81
N ILE A 56 -8.87 -8.52 -6.63
CA ILE A 56 -7.90 -8.39 -5.55
C ILE A 56 -8.15 -7.07 -4.85
N GLN A 57 -8.07 -7.10 -3.54
CA GLN A 57 -8.01 -5.91 -2.70
C GLN A 57 -6.59 -5.71 -2.21
N LEU A 58 -6.03 -4.53 -2.45
CA LEU A 58 -4.77 -4.13 -1.85
C LEU A 58 -5.07 -3.51 -0.49
N ILE A 59 -4.52 -4.10 0.56
CA ILE A 59 -4.63 -3.60 1.93
C ILE A 59 -3.36 -2.82 2.28
N ILE A 60 -3.55 -1.65 2.87
CA ILE A 60 -2.50 -0.81 3.39
C ILE A 60 -2.75 -0.59 4.87
N THR A 61 -1.78 -0.93 5.72
CA THR A 61 -1.88 -0.76 7.18
C THR A 61 -0.70 0.06 7.68
N VAL A 62 -0.97 1.01 8.56
CA VAL A 62 0.04 1.83 9.23
C VAL A 62 0.19 1.32 10.66
N HIS A 63 1.41 1.01 11.08
CA HIS A 63 1.70 0.43 12.38
C HIS A 63 2.52 1.39 13.23
N ASP A 64 2.20 1.49 14.52
CA ASP A 64 3.04 2.20 15.49
C ASP A 64 4.24 1.35 15.96
N VAL A 65 5.11 1.98 16.75
CA VAL A 65 6.27 1.34 17.39
C VAL A 65 5.92 0.21 18.37
N ASP A 66 4.67 0.18 18.87
CA ASP A 66 4.16 -0.90 19.72
C ASP A 66 3.61 -2.07 18.88
N GLY A 67 3.65 -1.98 17.55
CA GLY A 67 3.14 -3.00 16.63
C GLY A 67 1.62 -2.99 16.46
N ARG A 68 0.93 -1.90 16.85
CA ARG A 68 -0.51 -1.74 16.70
C ARG A 68 -0.83 -1.10 15.36
N ILE A 69 -1.93 -1.52 14.73
CA ILE A 69 -2.46 -0.83 13.55
C ILE A 69 -3.12 0.48 14.02
N VAL A 70 -2.58 1.61 13.57
CA VAL A 70 -3.13 2.94 13.88
C VAL A 70 -4.04 3.47 12.79
N ASP A 71 -3.89 2.98 11.56
CA ASP A 71 -4.78 3.29 10.45
C ASP A 71 -4.75 2.17 9.39
N ARG A 72 -5.82 2.04 8.60
CA ARG A 72 -5.89 1.11 7.47
C ARG A 72 -6.69 1.69 6.30
N GLY A 73 -6.30 1.31 5.10
CA GLY A 73 -7.03 1.60 3.87
C GLY A 73 -6.98 0.44 2.91
N GLN A 74 -7.81 0.52 1.88
CA GLN A 74 -7.93 -0.53 0.87
C GLN A 74 -8.19 0.05 -0.51
N ILE A 75 -7.75 -0.66 -1.55
CA ILE A 75 -7.97 -0.32 -2.95
C ILE A 75 -8.37 -1.58 -3.70
N ASP A 76 -9.49 -1.54 -4.41
CA ASP A 76 -10.00 -2.69 -5.15
C ASP A 76 -9.50 -2.69 -6.61
N PHE A 77 -9.02 -3.84 -7.05
CA PHE A 77 -8.59 -4.12 -8.41
C PHE A 77 -9.47 -5.22 -8.99
N GLN A 78 -10.39 -4.82 -9.86
CA GLN A 78 -11.25 -5.76 -10.58
C GLN A 78 -10.49 -6.38 -11.75
N ALA A 79 -10.49 -7.71 -11.82
CA ALA A 79 -9.81 -8.46 -12.87
C ALA A 79 -10.32 -8.12 -14.27
N ALA A 80 -11.62 -7.81 -14.40
CA ALA A 80 -12.23 -7.44 -15.67
C ALA A 80 -11.63 -6.18 -16.31
N TRP A 81 -11.05 -5.28 -15.51
CA TRP A 81 -10.51 -3.98 -15.96
C TRP A 81 -9.00 -3.86 -15.76
N PHE A 82 -8.33 -4.96 -15.42
CA PHE A 82 -6.89 -4.96 -15.16
C PHE A 82 -6.12 -5.41 -16.41
N PHE A 83 -5.09 -4.64 -16.79
CA PHE A 83 -4.19 -4.99 -17.89
C PHE A 83 -2.73 -4.69 -17.57
N ALA A 84 -1.93 -5.75 -17.44
CA ALA A 84 -0.50 -5.75 -17.07
C ALA A 84 -0.20 -5.13 -15.70
N PHE A 85 -0.51 -3.86 -15.49
CA PHE A 85 -0.36 -3.17 -14.22
C PHE A 85 -1.36 -2.03 -14.05
N ARG A 86 -1.54 -1.58 -12.80
CA ARG A 86 -2.28 -0.36 -12.47
C ARG A 86 -1.58 0.38 -11.34
N ALA A 87 -1.36 1.68 -11.53
CA ALA A 87 -0.91 2.57 -10.48
C ALA A 87 -2.01 2.82 -9.44
N PHE A 88 -1.62 3.09 -8.20
CA PHE A 88 -2.52 3.42 -7.10
C PHE A 88 -1.98 4.55 -6.23
N SER A 89 -2.89 5.21 -5.53
CA SER A 89 -2.60 6.25 -4.55
C SER A 89 -3.64 6.22 -3.44
N ILE A 90 -3.19 6.27 -2.20
CA ILE A 90 -4.06 6.40 -1.02
C ILE A 90 -3.43 7.39 -0.04
N SER A 91 -4.27 8.15 0.66
CA SER A 91 -3.82 9.08 1.69
C SER A 91 -4.49 8.80 3.02
N PHE A 92 -3.72 8.90 4.10
CA PHE A 92 -4.20 8.81 5.48
C PHE A 92 -3.97 10.11 6.23
N ASN A 93 -4.84 10.41 7.19
CA ASN A 93 -4.63 11.43 8.21
C ASN A 93 -4.35 10.69 9.51
N LEU A 94 -3.09 10.57 9.88
CA LEU A 94 -2.67 9.72 10.98
C LEU A 94 -3.16 10.29 12.32
N PRO A 95 -3.67 9.44 13.24
CA PRO A 95 -4.03 9.87 14.59
C PRO A 95 -2.80 10.07 15.49
N ILE A 96 -1.60 9.77 15.00
CA ILE A 96 -0.34 9.84 15.72
C ILE A 96 0.74 10.57 14.90
N SER A 97 1.77 11.06 15.59
CA SER A 97 2.95 11.62 14.94
C SER A 97 3.68 10.56 14.11
N LEU A 98 4.22 10.99 12.97
CA LEU A 98 5.04 10.15 12.09
C LEU A 98 6.25 9.53 12.82
N SER A 99 6.81 10.21 13.82
CA SER A 99 7.92 9.67 14.63
C SER A 99 7.53 8.44 15.46
N LYS A 100 6.23 8.17 15.60
CA LYS A 100 5.69 6.97 16.26
C LYS A 100 5.25 5.89 15.27
N VAL A 101 5.37 6.12 13.96
CA VAL A 101 5.08 5.11 12.92
C VAL A 101 6.32 4.25 12.73
N ALA A 102 6.17 2.94 12.86
CA ALA A 102 7.25 1.99 12.66
C ALA A 102 7.29 1.45 11.23
N LYS A 103 6.12 1.23 10.62
CA LYS A 103 6.03 0.71 9.25
C LYS A 103 4.68 0.94 8.61
N VAL A 104 4.69 0.90 7.28
CA VAL A 104 3.52 0.88 6.41
C VAL A 104 3.57 -0.42 5.62
N ARG A 105 2.62 -1.31 5.87
CA ARG A 105 2.57 -2.62 5.20
C ARG A 105 1.56 -2.58 4.07
N VAL A 106 1.97 -3.04 2.90
CA VAL A 106 1.12 -3.14 1.70
C VAL A 106 1.05 -4.61 1.29
N TYR A 107 -0.16 -5.16 1.15
CA TYR A 107 -0.33 -6.57 0.80
C TYR A 107 -1.67 -6.83 0.10
N PRO A 108 -1.72 -7.78 -0.87
CA PRO A 108 -2.97 -8.20 -1.50
C PRO A 108 -3.79 -9.16 -0.63
N GLN A 109 -5.10 -9.12 -0.83
CA GLN A 109 -6.10 -10.04 -0.29
C GLN A 109 -7.19 -10.31 -1.35
N SER A 110 -7.94 -11.40 -1.23
CA SER A 110 -9.15 -11.60 -2.04
C SER A 110 -10.28 -10.71 -1.55
N ILE A 111 -11.09 -10.19 -2.48
CA ILE A 111 -12.40 -9.61 -2.15
C ILE A 111 -13.31 -10.78 -1.72
N CYS A 112 -13.94 -10.64 -0.55
CA CYS A 112 -14.94 -11.59 -0.05
C CYS A 112 -16.28 -11.44 -0.77
#